data_AF-A0AAV0TYY4-F1
#
_entry.id   AF-A0AAV0TYY4-F1
#
_cell.length_a   1.000
_cell.length_b   1.000
_cell.length_c   1.000
_cell.angle_alpha   90.00
_cell.angle_beta   90.00
_cell.angle_gamma   90.00
#
_symmetry.space_group_name_H-M   'P 1'
#
loop_
_entity.id
_entity.type
_entity.pdbx_description
1 polymer ?
#
loop_
_entity_poly.entity_id
_entity_poly.type
_entity_poly.pdbx_seq_one_letter_code
_entity_poly.pdbx_strand_id
1 'polypeptide(L)'
;MVFCGADFQVSKAPVAPISHQTAAKSTVNDAAKRMSSIHDFAAELKRCLEPSMGSGWHILVGSDFAVDLRYRKGACVLLFSKTTKMKVLLYRTTPSVSPRPVQEHEALTKPSENLTTTRKVMIFESDMENEMKDAVVDKVKKLYNFYEKVEDNATKIAQALKHSMTFTHGPTWQVIVSSSCKMCCLPIADKGSHADFSVTKLRVVIYRHAGTSFDRHLDSAQFGKRVAFVVALICLLLYSFLSLNSSEVIQKCKGSATDASEDILVNGVVLPAGYSAEDVNRANNHEWWKTGAILGMSAFTMIASLIRLYTKSLTPKVKRS
;
A
#
# COMPACT_ATOMS: atom_id res chain seq x y z
N MET A 1 -14.86 -9.69 27.97
CA MET A 1 -15.45 -10.08 26.66
C MET A 1 -14.56 -11.19 26.14
N VAL A 2 -15.02 -12.43 26.03
CA VAL A 2 -14.14 -13.57 25.75
C VAL A 2 -14.16 -13.86 24.25
N PHE A 3 -12.99 -13.84 23.60
CA PHE A 3 -12.83 -14.19 22.18
C PHE A 3 -12.70 -15.70 21.95
N CYS A 4 -12.48 -16.48 23.03
CA CYS A 4 -12.21 -17.91 22.98
C CYS A 4 -13.29 -18.64 22.17
N GLY A 5 -12.87 -19.23 21.05
CA GLY A 5 -13.71 -20.06 20.18
C GLY A 5 -14.47 -19.32 19.07
N ALA A 6 -14.22 -18.02 18.87
CA ALA A 6 -14.82 -17.29 17.76
C ALA A 6 -14.31 -17.79 16.41
N ASP A 7 -15.21 -18.34 15.57
CA ASP A 7 -14.93 -18.59 14.16
C ASP A 7 -15.26 -17.33 13.35
N PHE A 8 -14.22 -16.72 12.79
CA PHE A 8 -14.31 -15.57 11.91
C PHE A 8 -14.40 -16.02 10.46
N GLN A 9 -15.37 -15.44 9.75
CA GLN A 9 -15.59 -15.63 8.32
C GLN A 9 -15.18 -14.37 7.59
N VAL A 10 -14.56 -14.55 6.41
CA VAL A 10 -14.20 -13.43 5.55
C VAL A 10 -15.46 -12.92 4.85
N SER A 11 -15.67 -11.61 4.91
CA SER A 11 -16.76 -10.94 4.19
C SER A 11 -16.51 -11.00 2.69
N LYS A 12 -17.59 -11.08 1.89
CA LYS A 12 -17.52 -11.01 0.42
C LYS A 12 -17.06 -9.63 -0.08
N ALA A 13 -17.28 -8.58 0.73
CA ALA A 13 -16.87 -7.22 0.43
C ALA A 13 -16.21 -6.59 1.68
N PRO A 14 -15.10 -5.85 1.50
CA PRO A 14 -14.41 -5.54 0.24
C PRO A 14 -13.60 -6.73 -0.30
N VAL A 15 -13.38 -6.75 -1.62
CA VAL A 15 -12.66 -7.84 -2.31
C VAL A 15 -11.15 -7.69 -2.12
N ALA A 16 -10.53 -8.71 -1.52
CA ALA A 16 -9.07 -8.86 -1.40
C ALA A 16 -8.57 -10.11 -2.15
N PRO A 17 -7.27 -10.19 -2.50
CA PRO A 17 -6.66 -11.43 -3.01
C PRO A 17 -6.90 -12.60 -2.06
N ILE A 18 -7.15 -13.79 -2.60
CA ILE A 18 -7.41 -15.01 -1.83
C ILE A 18 -6.28 -15.28 -0.82
N SER A 19 -5.03 -15.03 -1.21
CA SER A 19 -3.87 -15.16 -0.31
C SER A 19 -4.00 -14.29 0.95
N HIS A 20 -4.42 -13.03 0.81
CA HIS A 20 -4.66 -12.13 1.95
C HIS A 20 -5.85 -12.57 2.79
N GLN A 21 -6.93 -13.04 2.16
CA GLN A 21 -8.11 -13.54 2.86
C GLN A 21 -7.78 -14.77 3.72
N THR A 22 -7.08 -15.75 3.15
CA THR A 22 -6.68 -16.99 3.84
C THR A 22 -5.71 -16.70 4.98
N ALA A 23 -4.69 -15.88 4.74
CA ALA A 23 -3.72 -15.49 5.77
C ALA A 23 -4.41 -14.74 6.93
N ALA A 24 -5.23 -13.72 6.61
CA ALA A 24 -5.98 -12.97 7.60
C ALA A 24 -6.91 -13.87 8.43
N LYS A 25 -7.68 -14.76 7.77
CA LYS A 25 -8.59 -15.68 8.46
C LYS A 25 -7.84 -16.59 9.44
N SER A 26 -6.73 -17.19 9.00
CA SER A 26 -5.91 -18.05 9.86
C SER A 26 -5.40 -17.27 11.07
N THR A 27 -4.77 -16.11 10.85
CA THR A 27 -4.19 -15.31 11.93
C THR A 27 -5.24 -14.80 12.91
N VAL A 28 -6.41 -14.36 12.41
CA VAL A 28 -7.52 -13.87 13.25
C VAL A 28 -8.09 -14.99 14.13
N ASN A 29 -8.37 -16.16 13.55
CA ASN A 29 -8.89 -17.29 14.31
C ASN A 29 -7.86 -17.82 15.33
N ASP A 30 -6.57 -17.82 15.00
CA ASP A 30 -5.54 -18.27 15.92
C ASP A 30 -5.31 -17.30 17.08
N ALA A 31 -5.36 -15.99 16.83
CA ALA A 31 -5.30 -14.98 17.88
C ALA A 31 -6.54 -15.01 18.79
N ALA A 32 -7.73 -15.27 18.23
CA ALA A 32 -8.99 -15.31 18.98
C ALA A 32 -9.04 -16.45 20.02
N LYS A 33 -8.28 -17.53 19.80
CA LYS A 33 -8.14 -18.63 20.78
C LYS A 33 -7.34 -18.25 22.02
N ARG A 34 -6.45 -17.25 21.93
CA ARG A 34 -5.46 -16.94 22.97
C ARG A 34 -5.77 -15.67 23.74
N MET A 35 -6.45 -14.70 23.12
CA MET A 35 -6.58 -13.35 23.66
C MET A 35 -7.95 -13.13 24.31
N SER A 36 -7.96 -12.44 25.46
CA SER A 36 -9.17 -12.13 26.24
C SER A 36 -9.57 -10.65 26.21
N SER A 37 -8.66 -9.77 25.78
CA SER A 37 -8.88 -8.33 25.64
C SER A 37 -8.90 -7.92 24.17
N ILE A 38 -9.74 -6.93 23.82
CA ILE A 38 -9.84 -6.39 22.45
C ILE A 38 -8.54 -5.71 22.02
N HIS A 39 -7.86 -5.07 22.97
CA HIS A 39 -6.60 -4.38 22.74
C HIS A 39 -5.48 -5.38 22.48
N ASP A 40 -5.34 -6.39 23.35
CA ASP A 40 -4.30 -7.42 23.21
C ASP A 40 -4.53 -8.26 21.94
N PHE A 41 -5.79 -8.52 21.61
CA PHE A 41 -6.17 -9.13 20.35
C PHE A 41 -5.72 -8.28 19.16
N ALA A 42 -6.02 -6.98 19.12
CA ALA A 42 -5.58 -6.10 18.04
C ALA A 42 -4.05 -6.01 17.95
N ALA A 43 -3.34 -5.93 19.08
CA ALA A 43 -1.88 -5.88 19.13
C ALA A 43 -1.24 -7.19 18.63
N GLU A 44 -1.79 -8.34 19.02
CA GLU A 44 -1.34 -9.65 18.56
C GLU A 44 -1.57 -9.84 17.06
N LEU A 45 -2.70 -9.37 16.54
CA LEU A 45 -2.95 -9.35 15.09
C LEU A 45 -1.88 -8.52 14.38
N LYS A 46 -1.52 -7.34 14.91
CA LYS A 46 -0.48 -6.47 14.33
C LYS A 46 0.83 -7.22 14.22
N ARG A 47 1.25 -7.84 15.32
CA ARG A 47 2.50 -8.61 15.42
C ARG A 47 2.54 -9.81 14.45
N CYS A 48 1.42 -10.51 14.30
CA CYS A 48 1.35 -11.75 13.51
C CYS A 48 1.10 -11.54 12.01
N LEU A 49 0.45 -10.44 11.60
CA LEU A 49 0.12 -10.18 10.19
C LEU A 49 1.29 -9.62 9.40
N GLU A 50 2.16 -8.83 10.03
CA GLU A 50 3.28 -8.20 9.32
C GLU A 50 4.25 -9.20 8.64
N PRO A 51 4.62 -10.33 9.26
CA PRO A 51 5.49 -11.32 8.62
C PRO A 51 4.87 -11.99 7.38
N SER A 52 3.55 -12.19 7.37
CA SER A 52 2.86 -12.95 6.32
C SER A 52 2.30 -12.05 5.20
N MET A 53 1.83 -10.86 5.56
CA MET A 53 1.14 -9.94 4.64
C MET A 53 1.96 -8.67 4.36
N GLY A 54 3.14 -8.52 4.96
CA GLY A 54 3.98 -7.32 4.91
C GLY A 54 3.54 -6.24 5.90
N SER A 55 4.33 -5.19 6.13
CA SER A 55 4.02 -4.10 7.08
C SER A 55 2.93 -3.12 6.58
N GLY A 56 2.53 -2.16 7.42
CA GLY A 56 1.61 -1.09 7.02
C GLY A 56 0.12 -1.43 7.14
N TRP A 57 -0.23 -2.55 7.78
CA TRP A 57 -1.63 -2.90 8.04
C TRP A 57 -2.15 -2.18 9.28
N HIS A 58 -3.26 -1.47 9.09
CA HIS A 58 -4.09 -0.91 10.13
C HIS A 58 -5.07 -1.97 10.59
N ILE A 59 -5.32 -2.02 11.91
CA ILE A 59 -6.20 -3.01 12.53
C ILE A 59 -7.31 -2.30 13.25
N LEU A 60 -8.55 -2.66 12.94
CA LEU A 60 -9.74 -2.18 13.61
C LEU A 60 -10.56 -3.38 14.07
N VAL A 61 -10.86 -3.44 15.37
CA VAL A 61 -11.65 -4.49 15.99
C VAL A 61 -12.80 -3.85 16.75
N GLY A 62 -14.01 -4.37 16.58
CA GLY A 62 -15.19 -3.85 17.28
C GLY A 62 -16.45 -4.63 16.94
N SER A 63 -17.50 -4.47 17.75
CA SER A 63 -18.80 -5.10 17.45
C SER A 63 -19.51 -4.40 16.29
N ASP A 64 -19.37 -3.08 16.23
CA ASP A 64 -19.96 -2.26 15.20
C ASP A 64 -19.16 -0.97 14.99
N PHE A 65 -19.04 -0.53 13.75
CA PHE A 65 -18.33 0.69 13.38
C PHE A 65 -18.67 1.10 11.94
N ALA A 66 -18.77 2.40 11.73
CA ALA A 66 -18.80 3.07 10.44
C ALA A 66 -17.42 3.62 10.10
N VAL A 67 -17.03 3.50 8.84
CA VAL A 67 -15.69 3.86 8.37
C VAL A 67 -15.78 4.71 7.10
N ASP A 68 -15.14 5.88 7.09
CA ASP A 68 -14.83 6.60 5.85
C ASP A 68 -13.31 6.49 5.64
N LEU A 69 -12.90 5.38 5.03
CA LEU A 69 -11.49 5.03 4.83
C LEU A 69 -11.11 5.05 3.35
N ARG A 70 -9.97 5.66 3.04
CA ARG A 70 -9.31 5.51 1.73
C ARG A 70 -8.22 4.45 1.87
N TYR A 71 -8.44 3.30 1.25
CA TYR A 71 -7.53 2.15 1.29
C TYR A 71 -7.05 1.72 -0.09
N ARG A 72 -5.90 1.04 -0.15
CA ARG A 72 -5.32 0.51 -1.38
C ARG A 72 -6.16 -0.66 -1.91
N LYS A 73 -6.47 -0.65 -3.22
CA LYS A 73 -7.24 -1.73 -3.88
C LYS A 73 -6.61 -3.10 -3.59
N GLY A 74 -7.41 -4.05 -3.12
CA GLY A 74 -6.96 -5.39 -2.74
C GLY A 74 -6.22 -5.50 -1.40
N ALA A 75 -6.11 -4.41 -0.63
CA ALA A 75 -5.48 -4.39 0.69
C ALA A 75 -6.48 -3.98 1.78
N CYS A 76 -7.67 -4.59 1.74
CA CYS A 76 -8.70 -4.43 2.77
C CYS A 76 -9.44 -5.76 2.92
N VAL A 77 -9.42 -6.32 4.14
CA VAL A 77 -10.06 -7.58 4.49
C VAL A 77 -10.96 -7.32 5.68
N LEU A 78 -12.25 -7.62 5.53
CA LEU A 78 -13.21 -7.58 6.62
C LEU A 78 -13.54 -9.01 7.04
N LEU A 79 -13.39 -9.31 8.32
CA LEU A 79 -13.80 -10.56 8.92
C LEU A 79 -14.87 -10.31 9.97
N PHE A 80 -15.80 -11.24 10.10
CA PHE A 80 -16.86 -11.15 11.10
C PHE A 80 -17.10 -12.52 11.74
N SER A 81 -17.43 -12.53 13.03
CA SER A 81 -17.87 -13.73 13.73
C SER A 81 -19.33 -13.59 14.11
N LYS A 82 -20.17 -14.53 13.65
CA LYS A 82 -21.60 -14.56 14.01
C LYS A 82 -21.81 -14.82 15.49
N THR A 83 -20.95 -15.63 16.10
CA THR A 83 -21.04 -16.04 17.51
C THR A 83 -20.76 -14.88 18.45
N THR A 84 -19.67 -14.14 18.23
CA THR A 84 -19.26 -13.03 19.12
C THR A 84 -19.80 -11.68 18.67
N LYS A 85 -20.43 -11.60 17.50
CA LYS A 85 -20.85 -10.36 16.82
C LYS A 85 -19.70 -9.37 16.62
N MET A 86 -18.46 -9.86 16.59
CA MET A 86 -17.26 -9.04 16.39
C MET A 86 -16.90 -8.94 14.92
N LYS A 87 -16.40 -7.76 14.54
CA LYS A 87 -15.85 -7.44 13.22
C LYS A 87 -14.36 -7.11 13.39
N VAL A 88 -13.55 -7.57 12.45
CA VAL A 88 -12.12 -7.26 12.33
C VAL A 88 -11.88 -6.72 10.93
N LEU A 89 -11.46 -5.47 10.83
CA LEU A 89 -11.09 -4.83 9.59
C LEU A 89 -9.57 -4.65 9.54
N LEU A 90 -8.95 -5.27 8.55
CA LEU A 90 -7.53 -5.17 8.24
C LEU A 90 -7.39 -4.38 6.95
N TYR A 91 -6.65 -3.27 6.96
CA TYR A 91 -6.58 -2.42 5.77
C TYR A 91 -5.24 -1.69 5.64
N ARG A 92 -4.87 -1.34 4.42
CA ARG A 92 -3.76 -0.42 4.13
C ARG A 92 -4.30 0.87 3.52
N THR A 93 -3.95 2.00 4.10
CA THR A 93 -4.39 3.31 3.62
C THR A 93 -3.62 3.71 2.35
N THR A 94 -4.16 4.67 1.59
CA THR A 94 -3.48 5.22 0.40
C THR A 94 -3.76 6.73 0.33
N PRO A 95 -2.78 7.55 -0.10
CA PRO A 95 -2.98 8.99 -0.17
C PRO A 95 -4.04 9.37 -1.22
N SER A 96 -4.67 10.51 -0.98
CA SER A 96 -5.54 11.25 -1.88
C SER A 96 -4.76 12.44 -2.42
N VAL A 97 -4.60 12.49 -3.74
CA VAL A 97 -4.00 13.62 -4.46
C VAL A 97 -5.04 14.61 -4.99
N SER A 98 -6.33 14.23 -4.99
CA SER A 98 -7.42 15.07 -5.45
C SER A 98 -8.15 15.73 -4.27
N PRO A 99 -8.32 17.06 -4.27
CA PRO A 99 -9.24 17.73 -3.33
C PRO A 99 -10.69 17.27 -3.58
N ARG A 100 -11.50 17.17 -2.52
CA ARG A 100 -12.95 16.92 -2.65
C ARG A 100 -13.66 18.23 -3.07
N PRO A 101 -14.80 18.16 -3.79
CA PRO A 101 -15.51 19.36 -4.26
C PRO A 101 -16.01 20.24 -3.10
N VAL A 102 -15.89 21.56 -3.26
CA VAL A 102 -16.22 22.58 -2.24
C VAL A 102 -17.72 22.61 -1.85
N GLN A 103 -18.62 22.17 -2.73
CA GLN A 103 -20.08 22.21 -2.51
C GLN A 103 -20.55 21.37 -1.30
N GLU A 104 -19.86 20.28 -0.95
CA GLU A 104 -20.18 19.49 0.25
C GLU A 104 -19.79 20.21 1.56
N HIS A 105 -18.90 21.21 1.50
CA HIS A 105 -18.46 22.01 2.64
C HIS A 105 -19.56 22.97 3.10
N GLU A 106 -20.16 23.69 2.15
CA GLU A 106 -21.15 24.74 2.41
C GLU A 106 -22.42 24.20 3.08
N ALA A 107 -22.78 22.95 2.77
CA ALA A 107 -23.90 22.25 3.41
C ALA A 107 -23.65 21.91 4.89
N LEU A 108 -22.38 21.71 5.29
CA LEU A 108 -21.97 21.38 6.67
C LEU A 108 -21.61 22.61 7.52
N THR A 109 -21.42 23.77 6.90
CA THR A 109 -21.12 25.05 7.57
C THR A 109 -22.34 25.91 7.84
N LYS A 110 -23.56 25.48 7.46
CA LYS A 110 -24.77 26.21 7.88
C LYS A 110 -24.81 26.24 9.41
N PRO A 111 -24.88 27.43 10.03
CA PRO A 111 -24.89 27.53 11.49
C PRO A 111 -26.16 26.85 12.00
N SER A 112 -26.03 25.67 12.62
CA SER A 112 -27.09 25.16 13.48
C SER A 112 -27.13 26.05 14.71
N GLU A 113 -28.31 26.53 15.08
CA GLU A 113 -28.54 27.24 16.35
C GLU A 113 -27.77 26.55 17.48
N ASN A 114 -27.14 27.36 18.33
CA ASN A 114 -26.23 26.96 19.40
C ASN A 114 -26.86 25.90 20.33
N LEU A 115 -26.75 24.63 19.96
CA LEU A 115 -27.01 23.50 20.85
C LEU A 115 -25.74 23.27 21.68
N THR A 116 -25.44 24.22 22.56
CA THR A 116 -24.44 24.10 23.63
C THR A 116 -24.95 23.15 24.71
N THR A 117 -25.07 21.87 24.37
CA THR A 117 -25.18 20.82 25.38
C THR A 117 -23.77 20.40 25.77
N THR A 118 -23.45 20.51 27.05
CA THR A 118 -22.22 19.98 27.65
C THR A 118 -22.25 18.46 27.59
N ARG A 119 -21.75 17.89 26.49
CA ARG A 119 -21.61 16.44 26.33
C ARG A 119 -20.33 15.97 27.02
N LYS A 120 -20.42 14.85 27.75
CA LYS A 120 -19.25 14.19 28.36
C LYS A 120 -18.30 13.70 27.25
N VAL A 121 -17.04 14.12 27.34
CA VAL A 121 -15.95 13.69 26.47
C VAL A 121 -14.97 12.86 27.28
N MET A 122 -14.51 11.74 26.73
CA MET A 122 -13.43 10.94 27.31
C MET A 122 -12.40 10.67 26.22
N ILE A 123 -11.16 11.09 26.45
CA ILE A 123 -10.04 10.88 25.53
C ILE A 123 -9.34 9.58 25.94
N PHE A 124 -9.16 8.67 24.99
CA PHE A 124 -8.45 7.41 25.21
C PHE A 124 -6.97 7.55 24.84
N GLU A 125 -6.70 8.10 23.65
CA GLU A 125 -5.37 8.31 23.13
C GLU A 125 -5.39 9.51 22.18
N SER A 126 -4.38 10.37 22.24
CA SER A 126 -4.22 11.43 21.24
C SER A 126 -2.78 11.91 21.23
N ASP A 127 -2.24 12.10 20.03
CA ASP A 127 -0.96 12.80 19.82
C ASP A 127 -1.16 14.19 19.20
N MET A 128 -2.41 14.59 18.89
CA MET A 128 -2.76 15.90 18.36
C MET A 128 -2.43 17.03 19.33
N GLU A 129 -2.06 18.18 18.76
CA GLU A 129 -1.97 19.44 19.50
C GLU A 129 -3.32 19.81 20.13
N ASN A 130 -3.29 20.44 21.31
CA ASN A 130 -4.49 20.70 22.10
C ASN A 130 -5.55 21.52 21.33
N GLU A 131 -5.13 22.56 20.61
CA GLU A 131 -6.02 23.41 19.83
C GLU A 131 -6.76 22.62 18.74
N MET A 132 -6.03 21.78 18.00
CA MET A 132 -6.59 20.93 16.96
C MET A 132 -7.52 19.87 17.54
N LYS A 133 -7.10 19.24 18.63
CA LYS A 133 -7.87 18.23 19.35
C LYS A 133 -9.20 18.79 19.84
N ASP A 134 -9.19 19.97 20.45
CA ASP A 134 -10.40 20.63 20.97
C ASP A 134 -11.34 21.03 19.81
N ALA A 135 -10.80 21.56 18.72
CA ALA A 135 -11.57 21.88 17.51
C ALA A 135 -12.23 20.62 16.89
N VAL A 136 -11.53 19.50 16.85
CA VAL A 136 -12.05 18.20 16.38
C VAL A 136 -13.17 17.71 17.30
N VAL A 137 -12.95 17.73 18.61
CA VAL A 137 -13.95 17.31 19.61
C VAL A 137 -15.22 18.15 19.49
N ASP A 138 -15.09 19.47 19.38
CA ASP A 138 -16.22 20.38 19.27
C ASP A 138 -16.98 20.21 17.95
N LYS A 139 -16.28 19.93 16.85
CA LYS A 139 -16.91 19.57 15.59
C LYS A 139 -17.69 18.26 15.70
N VAL A 140 -17.16 17.25 16.38
CA VAL A 140 -17.89 16.00 16.62
C VAL A 140 -19.14 16.23 17.49
N LYS A 141 -19.08 17.07 18.53
CA LYS A 141 -20.27 17.43 19.33
C LYS A 141 -21.36 18.05 18.45
N LYS A 142 -20.99 18.99 17.57
CA LYS A 142 -21.93 19.63 16.64
C LYS A 142 -22.55 18.61 15.66
N LEU A 143 -21.73 17.76 15.06
CA LEU A 143 -22.19 16.71 14.14
C LEU A 143 -23.08 15.68 14.84
N TYR A 144 -22.77 15.32 16.09
CA TYR A 144 -23.59 14.41 16.89
C TYR A 144 -24.98 14.98 17.12
N ASN A 145 -25.08 16.26 17.52
CA ASN A 145 -26.37 16.91 17.73
C ASN A 145 -27.16 17.05 16.42
N PHE A 146 -26.48 17.38 15.32
CA PHE A 146 -27.12 17.51 14.01
C PHE A 146 -27.71 16.19 13.48
N TYR A 147 -27.01 15.07 13.69
CA TYR A 147 -27.43 13.74 13.21
C TYR A 147 -28.10 12.87 14.29
N GLU A 148 -28.48 13.42 15.45
CA GLU A 148 -28.99 12.63 16.60
C GLU A 148 -30.21 11.77 16.23
N LYS A 149 -31.10 12.29 15.38
CA LYS A 149 -32.33 11.64 14.93
C LYS A 149 -32.23 10.98 13.55
N VAL A 150 -31.04 10.96 12.95
CA VAL A 150 -30.82 10.44 11.61
C VAL A 150 -30.37 8.98 11.72
N GLU A 151 -31.02 8.09 10.97
CA GLU A 151 -30.53 6.71 10.83
C GLU A 151 -29.13 6.70 10.21
N ASP A 152 -28.28 5.77 10.65
CA ASP A 152 -26.87 5.70 10.20
C ASP A 152 -26.06 6.99 10.50
N ASN A 153 -26.36 7.63 11.64
CA ASN A 153 -25.66 8.82 12.10
C ASN A 153 -24.13 8.65 12.15
N ALA A 154 -23.62 7.48 12.54
CA ALA A 154 -22.20 7.19 12.62
C ALA A 154 -21.51 7.37 11.25
N THR A 155 -22.12 6.90 10.17
CA THR A 155 -21.58 7.05 8.81
C THR A 155 -21.61 8.51 8.37
N LYS A 156 -22.71 9.22 8.63
CA LYS A 156 -22.83 10.65 8.28
C LYS A 156 -21.82 11.51 9.04
N ILE A 157 -21.62 11.23 10.33
CA ILE A 157 -20.60 11.90 11.15
C ILE A 157 -19.20 11.59 10.62
N ALA A 158 -18.90 10.33 10.28
CA ALA A 158 -17.59 9.95 9.75
C ALA A 158 -17.27 10.69 8.44
N GLN A 159 -18.22 10.73 7.51
CA GLN A 159 -18.10 11.42 6.23
C GLN A 159 -17.91 12.92 6.40
N ALA A 160 -18.77 13.56 7.21
CA ALA A 160 -18.73 15.00 7.45
C ALA A 160 -17.44 15.44 8.16
N LEU A 161 -16.98 14.67 9.15
CA LEU A 161 -15.75 14.95 9.87
C LEU A 161 -14.54 14.80 8.95
N LYS A 162 -14.43 13.70 8.19
CA LYS A 162 -13.33 13.50 7.23
C LYS A 162 -13.29 14.61 6.20
N HIS A 163 -14.45 14.96 5.64
CA HIS A 163 -14.58 16.02 4.66
C HIS A 163 -14.06 17.35 5.23
N SER A 164 -14.52 17.74 6.43
CA SER A 164 -14.07 18.97 7.07
C SER A 164 -12.57 18.99 7.34
N MET A 165 -12.01 17.90 7.86
CA MET A 165 -10.58 17.85 8.20
C MET A 165 -9.71 17.86 6.94
N THR A 166 -10.18 17.20 5.88
CA THR A 166 -9.52 17.23 4.56
C THR A 166 -9.55 18.63 3.95
N PHE A 167 -10.63 19.38 4.13
CA PHE A 167 -10.74 20.75 3.65
C PHE A 167 -9.82 21.71 4.43
N THR A 168 -9.86 21.66 5.76
CA THR A 168 -9.12 22.60 6.62
C THR A 168 -7.62 22.27 6.72
N HIS A 169 -7.25 20.98 6.78
CA HIS A 169 -5.88 20.54 7.07
C HIS A 169 -5.25 19.71 5.94
N GLY A 170 -5.92 19.65 4.78
CA GLY A 170 -5.47 18.91 3.60
C GLY A 170 -5.68 17.39 3.69
N PRO A 171 -5.54 16.66 2.57
CA PRO A 171 -5.67 15.21 2.54
C PRO A 171 -4.45 14.51 3.20
N THR A 172 -4.53 13.24 3.62
CA THR A 172 -5.70 12.32 3.59
C THR A 172 -6.08 11.93 5.01
N TRP A 173 -7.24 12.41 5.47
CA TRP A 173 -7.79 12.02 6.76
C TRP A 173 -8.56 10.71 6.68
N GLN A 174 -8.57 9.98 7.78
CA GLN A 174 -9.25 8.71 7.96
C GLN A 174 -10.10 8.84 9.21
N VAL A 175 -11.39 8.48 9.12
CA VAL A 175 -12.33 8.63 10.23
C VAL A 175 -13.09 7.34 10.42
N ILE A 176 -13.12 6.90 11.67
CA ILE A 176 -13.83 5.71 12.14
C ILE A 176 -14.74 6.16 13.28
N VAL A 177 -16.01 5.79 13.20
CA VAL A 177 -17.01 6.16 14.19
C VAL A 177 -17.75 4.90 14.61
N SER A 178 -17.87 4.68 15.92
CA SER A 178 -18.65 3.58 16.47
C SER A 178 -19.71 4.11 17.42
N SER A 179 -20.91 3.55 17.32
CA SER A 179 -22.00 3.72 18.29
C SER A 179 -21.73 3.02 19.64
N SER A 180 -20.63 2.26 19.72
CA SER A 180 -20.20 1.51 20.89
C SER A 180 -18.79 1.94 21.31
N CYS A 181 -18.58 2.08 22.63
CA CYS A 181 -17.23 2.30 23.15
C CYS A 181 -16.33 1.06 23.02
N LYS A 182 -16.89 -0.12 22.68
CA LYS A 182 -16.17 -1.39 22.51
C LYS A 182 -15.57 -1.52 21.11
N MET A 183 -14.56 -0.69 20.86
CA MET A 183 -13.77 -0.67 19.64
C MET A 183 -12.29 -0.53 20.01
N CYS A 184 -11.40 -1.02 19.16
CA CYS A 184 -9.98 -0.74 19.26
C CYS A 184 -9.45 -0.56 17.83
N CYS A 185 -8.76 0.54 17.59
CA CYS A 185 -8.07 0.81 16.34
C CYS A 185 -6.60 1.00 16.65
N LEU A 186 -5.73 0.35 15.88
CA LEU A 186 -4.29 0.56 15.91
C LEU A 186 -3.86 1.22 14.59
N PRO A 187 -4.15 2.52 14.40
CA PRO A 187 -3.82 3.21 13.17
C PRO A 187 -2.32 3.42 13.02
N ILE A 188 -1.88 3.65 11.79
CA ILE A 188 -0.55 4.17 11.46
C ILE A 188 -0.76 5.61 11.00
N ALA A 189 -0.54 6.56 11.91
CA ALA A 189 -0.86 7.96 11.74
C ALA A 189 0.39 8.83 11.59
N ASP A 190 0.26 9.97 10.89
CA ASP A 190 1.30 11.00 10.92
C ASP A 190 1.39 11.54 12.36
N LYS A 191 2.61 11.87 12.80
CA LYS A 191 2.82 12.44 14.13
C LYS A 191 1.99 13.71 14.31
N GLY A 192 1.32 13.85 15.44
CA GLY A 192 0.52 15.02 15.76
C GLY A 192 -0.87 15.03 15.12
N SER A 193 -1.32 13.91 14.56
CA SER A 193 -2.53 13.88 13.73
C SER A 193 -3.56 12.83 14.11
N HIS A 194 -3.39 12.13 15.23
CA HIS A 194 -4.25 11.06 15.73
C HIS A 194 -4.99 11.44 17.02
N ALA A 195 -6.27 11.10 17.05
CA ALA A 195 -7.09 11.15 18.25
C ALA A 195 -8.10 9.99 18.28
N ASP A 196 -8.20 9.34 19.44
CA ASP A 196 -9.21 8.36 19.83
C ASP A 196 -9.91 8.87 21.08
N PHE A 197 -11.19 9.19 20.95
CA PHE A 197 -12.01 9.73 22.03
C PHE A 197 -13.45 9.26 21.90
N SER A 198 -14.22 9.47 22.96
CA SER A 198 -15.67 9.29 22.94
C SER A 198 -16.39 10.57 23.30
N VAL A 199 -17.49 10.83 22.59
CA VAL A 199 -18.47 11.87 22.90
C VAL A 199 -19.76 11.15 23.25
N THR A 200 -20.15 11.16 24.52
CA THR A 200 -21.26 10.36 25.06
C THR A 200 -21.09 8.84 24.84
N LYS A 201 -21.85 8.25 23.91
CA LYS A 201 -21.80 6.83 23.53
C LYS A 201 -21.05 6.60 22.21
N LEU A 202 -20.73 7.68 21.49
CA LEU A 202 -20.06 7.62 20.20
C LEU A 202 -18.55 7.62 20.40
N ARG A 203 -17.85 6.57 19.96
CA ARG A 203 -16.39 6.54 19.90
C ARG A 203 -15.91 6.96 18.52
N VAL A 204 -14.94 7.84 18.47
CA VAL A 204 -14.39 8.42 17.24
C VAL A 204 -12.89 8.22 17.25
N VAL A 205 -12.38 7.60 16.20
CA VAL A 205 -10.95 7.54 15.89
C VAL A 205 -10.74 8.31 14.61
N ILE A 206 -9.86 9.30 14.67
CA ILE A 206 -9.47 10.12 13.53
C ILE A 206 -7.96 10.17 13.45
N TYR A 207 -7.43 10.02 12.23
CA TYR A 207 -6.02 10.19 11.99
C TYR A 207 -5.72 10.66 10.56
N ARG A 208 -4.56 11.31 10.38
CA ARG A 208 -4.02 11.55 9.04
C ARG A 208 -3.13 10.38 8.62
N HIS A 209 -3.25 9.98 7.36
CA HIS A 209 -2.45 8.89 6.78
C HIS A 209 -0.94 9.16 6.92
N ALA A 210 -0.25 8.35 7.74
CA ALA A 210 1.19 8.17 7.63
C ALA A 210 1.51 7.12 6.58
N GLY A 211 2.13 7.56 5.49
CA GLY A 211 2.58 6.65 4.44
C GLY A 211 3.30 7.32 3.27
N THR A 212 3.49 8.63 3.29
CA THR A 212 4.19 9.34 2.20
C THR A 212 5.65 8.91 2.05
N SER A 213 6.32 8.43 3.09
CA SER A 213 7.69 7.90 3.02
C SER A 213 7.71 6.38 2.86
N PHE A 214 7.06 5.63 3.76
CA PHE A 214 7.15 4.16 3.79
C PHE A 214 6.48 3.49 2.59
N ASP A 215 5.24 3.87 2.26
CA ASP A 215 4.56 3.30 1.10
C ASP A 215 5.23 3.76 -0.19
N ARG A 216 5.83 4.97 -0.23
CA ARG A 216 6.62 5.44 -1.37
C ARG A 216 7.90 4.63 -1.56
N HIS A 217 8.58 4.21 -0.49
CA HIS A 217 9.75 3.33 -0.57
C HIS A 217 9.37 1.91 -1.00
N LEU A 218 8.27 1.35 -0.47
CA LEU A 218 7.79 0.04 -0.88
C LEU A 218 7.26 0.02 -2.32
N ASP A 219 6.49 1.04 -2.71
CA ASP A 219 5.94 1.15 -4.06
C ASP A 219 7.03 1.48 -5.07
N SER A 220 8.04 2.30 -4.72
CA SER A 220 9.19 2.53 -5.60
C SER A 220 10.07 1.28 -5.74
N ALA A 221 10.29 0.50 -4.67
CA ALA A 221 10.99 -0.77 -4.75
C ALA A 221 10.22 -1.81 -5.59
N GLN A 222 8.89 -1.91 -5.43
CA GLN A 222 8.07 -2.79 -6.26
C GLN A 222 8.01 -2.33 -7.71
N PHE A 223 7.93 -1.02 -7.97
CA PHE A 223 8.00 -0.44 -9.30
C PHE A 223 9.36 -0.72 -9.95
N GLY A 224 10.46 -0.43 -9.24
CA GLY A 224 11.82 -0.71 -9.71
C GLY A 224 12.03 -2.19 -10.03
N LYS A 225 11.48 -3.10 -9.21
CA LYS A 225 11.47 -4.54 -9.52
C LYS A 225 10.73 -4.85 -10.82
N ARG A 226 9.52 -4.30 -11.02
CA ARG A 226 8.72 -4.53 -12.24
C ARG A 226 9.42 -3.98 -13.48
N VAL A 227 9.98 -2.78 -13.40
CA VAL A 227 10.75 -2.16 -14.49
C VAL A 227 11.97 -3.01 -14.82
N ALA A 228 12.74 -3.45 -13.83
CA ALA A 228 13.90 -4.31 -14.05
C ALA A 228 13.54 -5.61 -14.78
N PHE A 229 12.42 -6.26 -14.43
CA PHE A 229 11.95 -7.44 -15.16
C PHE A 229 11.51 -7.14 -16.60
N VAL A 230 10.84 -6.02 -16.82
CA VAL A 230 10.43 -5.60 -18.18
C VAL A 230 11.66 -5.33 -19.05
N VAL A 231 12.67 -4.64 -18.52
CA VAL A 231 13.91 -4.38 -19.27
C VAL A 231 14.68 -5.67 -19.52
N ALA A 232 14.76 -6.59 -18.54
CA ALA A 232 15.37 -7.90 -18.75
C ALA A 232 14.66 -8.70 -19.86
N LEU A 233 13.32 -8.63 -19.92
CA LEU A 233 12.54 -9.26 -20.99
C LEU A 233 12.80 -8.61 -22.35
N ILE A 234 12.93 -7.28 -22.42
CA ILE A 234 13.30 -6.58 -23.66
C ILE A 234 14.69 -7.02 -24.12
N CYS A 235 15.68 -7.12 -23.22
CA CYS A 235 17.01 -7.64 -23.55
C CYS A 235 16.96 -9.09 -24.07
N LEU A 236 16.11 -9.95 -23.49
CA LEU A 236 15.91 -11.31 -23.96
C LEU A 236 15.30 -11.32 -25.38
N LEU A 237 14.27 -10.51 -25.63
CA LEU A 237 13.65 -10.41 -26.95
C LEU A 237 14.63 -9.89 -28.01
N LEU A 238 15.44 -8.88 -27.68
CA LEU A 238 16.51 -8.37 -28.54
C LEU A 238 17.55 -9.46 -28.84
N TYR A 239 17.98 -10.20 -27.82
CA TYR A 239 18.91 -11.31 -28.01
C TYR A 239 18.32 -12.41 -28.91
N SER A 240 17.07 -12.80 -28.68
CA SER A 240 16.37 -13.79 -29.50
C SER A 240 16.23 -13.31 -30.95
N PHE A 241 15.86 -12.04 -31.16
CA PHE A 241 15.77 -11.45 -32.49
C PHE A 241 17.12 -11.47 -33.22
N LEU A 242 18.21 -11.05 -32.57
CA LEU A 242 19.56 -11.06 -33.15
C LEU A 242 20.08 -12.48 -33.38
N SER A 243 19.69 -13.43 -32.54
CA SER A 243 20.10 -14.83 -32.68
C SER A 243 19.36 -15.56 -33.80
N LEU A 244 18.08 -15.25 -34.01
CA LEU A 244 17.26 -15.86 -35.05
C LEU A 244 17.47 -15.19 -36.42
N ASN A 245 17.81 -13.90 -36.46
CA ASN A 245 18.08 -13.17 -37.71
C ASN A 245 19.57 -13.06 -38.05
N SER A 246 20.41 -13.94 -37.50
CA SER A 246 21.80 -13.98 -37.96
C SER A 246 21.85 -14.53 -39.38
N SER A 247 22.01 -13.62 -40.34
CA SER A 247 22.27 -13.97 -41.74
C SER A 247 23.53 -14.83 -41.87
N GLU A 248 23.55 -15.76 -42.82
CA GLU A 248 24.74 -16.58 -43.16
C GLU A 248 25.97 -15.73 -43.46
N VAL A 249 25.78 -14.51 -43.98
CA VAL A 249 26.84 -13.52 -44.24
C VAL A 249 27.53 -13.10 -42.94
N ILE A 250 26.76 -12.89 -41.86
CA ILE A 250 27.28 -12.48 -40.55
C ILE A 250 28.03 -13.63 -39.87
N GLN A 251 27.59 -14.88 -40.07
CA GLN A 251 28.30 -16.06 -39.56
C GLN A 251 29.63 -16.31 -40.28
N LYS A 252 29.69 -16.12 -41.61
CA LYS A 252 30.91 -16.31 -42.39
C LYS A 252 31.98 -15.24 -42.13
N CYS A 253 31.57 -13.99 -41.85
CA CYS A 253 32.49 -12.95 -41.39
C CYS A 253 33.00 -13.16 -39.96
N LYS A 254 32.35 -14.05 -39.18
CA LYS A 254 32.70 -14.31 -37.78
C LYS A 254 33.82 -15.36 -37.73
N GLY A 255 35.07 -14.88 -37.73
CA GLY A 255 36.28 -15.72 -37.60
C GLY A 255 37.32 -15.52 -38.70
N SER A 256 37.00 -14.75 -39.75
CA SER A 256 37.93 -14.55 -40.87
C SER A 256 39.05 -13.54 -40.61
N ALA A 257 39.11 -12.94 -39.42
CA ALA A 257 40.21 -12.05 -39.02
C ALA A 257 41.45 -12.82 -38.53
N THR A 258 41.34 -14.14 -38.33
CA THR A 258 42.44 -14.95 -37.76
C THR A 258 43.04 -15.95 -38.74
N ASP A 259 42.38 -16.30 -39.84
CA ASP A 259 42.88 -17.25 -40.83
C ASP A 259 42.48 -16.82 -42.26
N ALA A 260 43.31 -16.02 -42.91
CA ALA A 260 43.30 -15.87 -44.37
C ALA A 260 44.66 -15.32 -44.84
N SER A 261 45.52 -16.24 -45.29
CA SER A 261 46.57 -15.95 -46.25
C SER A 261 45.95 -15.41 -47.55
N GLU A 262 46.68 -14.49 -48.19
CA GLU A 262 46.47 -13.92 -49.54
C GLU A 262 45.57 -12.66 -49.63
N ASP A 263 46.24 -11.53 -49.36
CA ASP A 263 46.24 -10.24 -50.08
C ASP A 263 44.97 -9.70 -50.76
N ILE A 264 44.26 -8.77 -50.07
CA ILE A 264 43.97 -7.39 -50.53
C ILE A 264 43.93 -6.46 -49.30
N LEU A 265 44.74 -5.39 -49.31
CA LEU A 265 44.89 -4.41 -48.22
C LEU A 265 43.94 -3.21 -48.37
N VAL A 266 42.98 -3.08 -47.46
CA VAL A 266 42.30 -1.79 -47.17
C VAL A 266 42.39 -1.56 -45.67
N ASN A 267 43.11 -0.50 -45.25
CA ASN A 267 43.34 -0.11 -43.85
C ASN A 267 43.93 -1.19 -42.93
N GLY A 268 44.89 -1.98 -43.42
CA GLY A 268 45.73 -2.84 -42.57
C GLY A 268 45.05 -4.11 -42.01
N VAL A 269 43.84 -4.45 -42.47
CA VAL A 269 43.14 -5.68 -42.07
C VAL A 269 42.74 -6.44 -43.34
N VAL A 270 43.25 -7.66 -43.49
CA VAL A 270 42.94 -8.56 -44.62
C VAL A 270 41.48 -9.00 -44.52
N LEU A 271 40.69 -8.70 -45.55
CA LEU A 271 39.28 -9.12 -45.66
C LEU A 271 39.18 -10.31 -46.63
N PRO A 272 38.36 -11.33 -46.37
CA PRO A 272 38.17 -12.44 -47.30
C PRO A 272 37.57 -11.96 -48.62
N ALA A 273 37.96 -12.58 -49.72
CA ALA A 273 37.47 -12.25 -51.06
C ALA A 273 35.92 -12.24 -51.10
N GLY A 274 35.33 -11.08 -51.40
CA GLY A 274 33.89 -10.91 -51.63
C GLY A 274 33.10 -10.16 -50.54
N TYR A 275 33.74 -9.66 -49.47
CA TYR A 275 33.04 -8.93 -48.39
C TYR A 275 33.41 -7.44 -48.35
N SER A 276 32.41 -6.57 -48.15
CA SER A 276 32.64 -5.13 -48.00
C SER A 276 33.03 -4.76 -46.56
N ALA A 277 33.71 -3.63 -46.37
CA ALA A 277 34.00 -3.08 -45.04
C ALA A 277 32.71 -2.81 -44.23
N GLU A 278 31.59 -2.53 -44.92
CA GLU A 278 30.28 -2.35 -44.30
C GLU A 278 29.73 -3.65 -43.70
N ASP A 279 29.98 -4.79 -44.34
CA ASP A 279 29.55 -6.11 -43.87
C ASP A 279 30.29 -6.53 -42.59
N VAL A 280 31.59 -6.25 -42.50
CA VAL A 280 32.38 -6.49 -41.30
C VAL A 280 31.97 -5.57 -40.15
N ASN A 281 31.72 -4.30 -40.42
CA ASN A 281 31.21 -3.37 -39.42
C ASN A 281 29.81 -3.80 -38.92
N ARG A 282 28.93 -4.24 -39.83
CA ARG A 282 27.60 -4.78 -39.48
C ARG A 282 27.70 -6.06 -38.64
N ALA A 283 28.62 -6.97 -38.96
CA ALA A 283 28.86 -8.18 -38.18
C ALA A 283 29.40 -7.88 -36.77
N ASN A 284 30.37 -6.97 -36.65
CA ASN A 284 30.92 -6.54 -35.36
C ASN A 284 29.87 -5.85 -34.49
N ASN A 285 29.07 -4.95 -35.07
CA ASN A 285 27.96 -4.30 -34.36
C ASN A 285 26.92 -5.33 -33.92
N HIS A 286 26.60 -6.31 -34.76
CA HIS A 286 25.65 -7.37 -34.42
C HIS A 286 26.12 -8.24 -33.24
N GLU A 287 27.40 -8.62 -33.22
CA GLU A 287 27.99 -9.35 -32.09
C GLU A 287 28.06 -8.49 -30.82
N TRP A 288 28.42 -7.22 -30.94
CA TRP A 288 28.42 -6.29 -29.82
C TRP A 288 27.03 -6.14 -29.20
N TRP A 289 25.98 -6.00 -30.03
CA TRP A 289 24.60 -5.92 -29.57
C TRP A 289 24.11 -7.23 -28.92
N LYS A 290 24.54 -8.41 -29.43
CA LYS A 290 24.26 -9.70 -28.79
C LYS A 290 24.89 -9.79 -27.39
N THR A 291 26.16 -9.44 -27.26
CA THR A 291 26.86 -9.41 -25.98
C THR A 291 26.22 -8.39 -25.03
N GLY A 292 25.90 -7.20 -25.53
CA GLY A 292 25.20 -6.16 -24.78
C GLY A 292 23.83 -6.61 -24.26
N ALA A 293 23.07 -7.35 -25.06
CA ALA A 293 21.78 -7.91 -24.66
C ALA A 293 21.91 -8.99 -23.57
N ILE A 294 22.91 -9.88 -23.65
CA ILE A 294 23.19 -10.89 -22.61
C ILE A 294 23.60 -10.23 -21.29
N LEU A 295 24.51 -9.25 -21.36
CA LEU A 295 24.96 -8.50 -20.19
C LEU A 295 23.80 -7.72 -19.56
N GLY A 296 22.98 -7.06 -20.38
CA GLY A 296 21.79 -6.34 -19.93
C GLY A 296 20.82 -7.27 -19.21
N MET A 297 20.47 -8.41 -19.81
CA MET A 297 19.59 -9.42 -19.21
C MET A 297 20.10 -9.87 -17.82
N SER A 298 21.40 -10.19 -17.73
CA SER A 298 22.03 -10.64 -16.49
C SER A 298 22.02 -9.55 -15.43
N ALA A 299 22.41 -8.32 -15.80
CA ALA A 299 22.45 -7.17 -14.90
C ALA A 299 21.06 -6.80 -14.36
N PHE A 300 20.04 -6.70 -15.22
CA PHE A 300 18.69 -6.34 -14.78
C PHE A 300 18.03 -7.44 -13.94
N THR A 301 18.32 -8.72 -14.22
CA THR A 301 17.87 -9.85 -13.38
C THR A 301 18.54 -9.84 -12.00
N MET A 302 19.83 -9.51 -11.95
CA MET A 302 20.57 -9.33 -10.70
C MET A 302 20.03 -8.15 -9.89
N ILE A 303 19.77 -7.00 -10.53
CA ILE A 303 19.15 -5.83 -9.90
C ILE A 303 17.77 -6.18 -9.32
N ALA A 304 16.91 -6.87 -10.08
CA ALA A 304 15.60 -7.31 -9.59
C ALA A 304 15.72 -8.23 -8.36
N SER A 305 16.76 -9.07 -8.31
CA SER A 305 17.06 -9.96 -7.19
C SER A 305 17.57 -9.20 -5.97
N LEU A 306 18.45 -8.21 -6.17
CA LEU A 306 18.93 -7.32 -5.12
C LEU A 306 17.81 -6.46 -4.52
N ILE A 307 16.92 -5.91 -5.35
CA ILE A 307 15.73 -5.19 -4.88
C ILE A 307 14.83 -6.10 -4.04
N ARG A 308 14.67 -7.37 -4.42
CA ARG A 308 13.91 -8.36 -3.65
C ARG A 308 14.55 -8.63 -2.28
N LEU A 309 15.87 -8.74 -2.20
CA LEU A 309 16.61 -8.91 -0.95
C LEU A 309 16.52 -7.67 -0.06
N TYR A 310 16.71 -6.48 -0.64
CA TYR A 310 16.60 -5.19 0.05
C TYR A 310 15.20 -4.97 0.63
N THR A 311 14.15 -5.27 -0.14
CA THR A 311 12.76 -5.16 0.33
C THR A 311 12.51 -6.07 1.54
N LYS A 312 13.07 -7.30 1.55
CA LYS A 312 12.98 -8.21 2.70
C LYS A 312 13.77 -7.71 3.92
N SER A 313 14.89 -7.02 3.69
CA SER A 313 15.75 -6.44 4.73
C SER A 313 15.15 -5.19 5.39
N LEU A 314 14.28 -4.44 4.70
CA LEU A 314 13.65 -3.24 5.25
C LEU A 314 12.56 -3.56 6.28
N THR A 315 11.83 -4.66 6.08
CA THR A 315 10.72 -5.09 6.95
C THR A 315 11.10 -5.24 8.44
N PRO A 316 12.26 -5.80 8.82
CA PRO A 316 12.64 -5.92 10.24
C PRO A 316 13.24 -4.65 10.86
N LYS A 317 13.82 -3.72 10.10
CA LYS A 317 14.51 -2.54 10.66
C LYS A 317 13.56 -1.48 11.22
N VAL A 318 12.31 -1.47 10.78
CA VAL A 318 11.26 -0.54 11.26
C VAL A 318 10.62 -1.02 12.58
N LYS A 319 10.79 -2.29 12.97
CA LYS A 319 10.26 -2.82 14.25
C LYS A 319 10.88 -2.22 15.53
N ARG A 320 11.88 -1.34 15.41
CA ARG A 320 12.62 -0.76 16.54
C ARG A 320 12.59 0.77 16.60
N SER A 321 11.80 1.43 15.74
CA SER A 321 11.62 2.88 15.74
C SER A 321 10.23 3.28 16.22
#